data_AF-A0A7J4KHA2-F1
#
_entry.id   AF-A0A7J4KHA2-F1
#
_cell.length_a   1.000
_cell.length_b   1.000
_cell.length_c   1.000
_cell.angle_alpha   90.00
_cell.angle_beta   90.00
_cell.angle_gamma   90.00
#
_symmetry.space_group_name_H-M   'P 1'
#
loop_
_entity.id
_entity.type
_entity.pdbx_description
1 polymer ?
#
loop_
_entity_poly.entity_id
_entity_poly.type
_entity_poly.pdbx_seq_one_letter_code
_entity_poly.pdbx_strand_id
1 'polypeptide(L)'
;MSHKKHYVAPKAWLAFCIYFIIPLCSLLLILTEYPEIPSARIYARIYWVIPTALVIVLLSQLGSYYQKGETKRFVLNIGVTFMTMIWVLGLLGGGLVMTTFWNEYEFSLHMDKYVLLIGSVAMLNILYYVFEWKVYRKERESLLRHGKKKICSTGD
;
A
#
# COMPACT_ATOMS: atom_id res chain seq x y z
N MET A 1 5.77 -25.65 24.95
CA MET A 1 5.43 -25.48 23.51
C MET A 1 4.35 -24.42 23.41
N SER A 2 4.70 -23.20 23.00
CA SER A 2 3.76 -22.07 22.92
C SER A 2 3.13 -22.01 21.53
N HIS A 3 1.80 -22.14 21.46
CA HIS A 3 1.00 -21.96 20.25
C HIS A 3 1.17 -20.54 19.70
N LYS A 4 2.08 -20.36 18.73
CA LYS A 4 2.10 -19.18 17.86
C LYS A 4 0.89 -19.27 16.92
N LYS A 5 -0.28 -18.81 17.37
CA LYS A 5 -1.40 -18.51 16.47
C LYS A 5 -0.94 -17.40 15.51
N HIS A 6 -0.69 -17.77 14.26
CA HIS A 6 -0.42 -16.82 13.18
C HIS A 6 -1.67 -15.96 12.94
N TYR A 7 -1.77 -14.81 13.62
CA TYR A 7 -2.77 -13.74 13.39
C TYR A 7 -2.50 -12.97 12.08
N VAL A 8 -2.26 -13.72 11.01
CA VAL A 8 -1.82 -13.25 9.69
C VAL A 8 -3.01 -12.96 8.76
N ALA A 9 -4.21 -13.46 9.10
CA ALA A 9 -5.40 -13.37 8.27
C ALA A 9 -6.02 -11.96 8.13
N PRO A 10 -6.23 -11.14 9.18
CA PRO A 10 -7.09 -9.96 9.04
C PRO A 10 -6.44 -8.84 8.21
N LYS A 11 -5.12 -8.65 8.32
CA LYS A 11 -4.39 -7.61 7.55
C LYS A 11 -4.31 -7.94 6.07
N ALA A 12 -4.00 -9.20 5.74
CA ALA A 12 -3.95 -9.65 4.35
C ALA A 12 -5.33 -9.62 3.72
N TRP A 13 -6.38 -9.97 4.47
CA TRP A 13 -7.76 -9.90 3.99
C TRP A 13 -8.20 -8.47 3.73
N LEU A 14 -7.88 -7.56 4.65
CA LEU A 14 -8.16 -6.13 4.47
C LEU A 14 -7.42 -5.55 3.26
N ALA A 15 -6.13 -5.90 3.07
CA ALA A 15 -5.37 -5.50 1.89
C ALA A 15 -5.98 -6.07 0.60
N PHE A 16 -6.39 -7.34 0.61
CA PHE A 16 -7.05 -7.96 -0.53
C PHE A 16 -8.38 -7.27 -0.89
N CYS A 17 -9.22 -6.96 0.10
CA CYS A 17 -10.46 -6.23 -0.14
C CYS A 17 -10.21 -4.83 -0.74
N ILE A 18 -9.29 -4.06 -0.15
CA ILE A 18 -9.05 -2.66 -0.54
C ILE A 18 -8.35 -2.53 -1.88
N TYR A 19 -7.32 -3.34 -2.13
CA TYR A 19 -6.49 -3.18 -3.33
C TYR A 19 -6.96 -4.04 -4.51
N PHE A 20 -7.71 -5.13 -4.25
CA PHE A 20 -8.13 -6.05 -5.31
C PHE A 20 -9.65 -6.06 -5.53
N ILE A 21 -10.44 -6.41 -4.51
CA ILE A 21 -11.90 -6.62 -4.69
C ILE A 21 -12.61 -5.30 -5.04
N ILE A 22 -12.47 -4.27 -4.20
CA ILE A 22 -13.20 -3.01 -4.39
C ILE A 22 -12.89 -2.39 -5.77
N PRO A 23 -11.62 -2.24 -6.18
CA PRO A 23 -11.30 -1.61 -7.46
C PRO A 23 -11.75 -2.43 -8.65
N LEU A 24 -11.66 -3.76 -8.57
CA LEU A 24 -12.13 -4.66 -9.62
C LEU A 24 -13.66 -4.58 -9.76
N CYS A 25 -14.40 -4.64 -8.66
CA CYS A 25 -15.85 -4.49 -8.68
C CYS A 25 -16.27 -3.12 -9.22
N SER A 26 -15.59 -2.04 -8.82
CA SER A 26 -15.87 -0.70 -9.36
C SER A 26 -15.64 -0.63 -10.87
N LEU A 27 -14.54 -1.21 -11.39
CA LEU A 27 -14.28 -1.24 -12.84
C LEU A 27 -15.29 -2.09 -13.60
N LEU A 28 -15.73 -3.22 -13.04
CA LEU A 28 -16.77 -4.06 -13.63
C LEU A 28 -18.13 -3.35 -13.65
N LEU A 29 -18.50 -2.65 -12.57
CA LEU A 29 -19.71 -1.84 -12.52
C LEU A 29 -19.68 -0.70 -13.55
N ILE A 30 -18.54 -0.05 -13.74
CA ILE A 30 -18.39 0.98 -14.78
C ILE A 30 -18.61 0.37 -16.16
N LEU A 31 -18.09 -0.83 -16.42
CA LEU A 31 -18.26 -1.52 -17.69
C LEU A 31 -19.72 -1.91 -17.96
N THR A 32 -20.50 -2.26 -16.93
CA THR A 32 -21.91 -2.65 -17.08
C THR A 32 -22.86 -1.46 -17.18
N GLU A 33 -22.65 -0.43 -16.37
CA GLU A 33 -23.56 0.72 -16.26
C GLU A 33 -23.25 1.84 -17.28
N TYR A 34 -22.02 1.92 -17.79
CA TYR A 34 -21.57 2.97 -18.71
C TYR A 34 -20.98 2.39 -20.01
N PRO A 35 -21.82 1.77 -20.87
CA PRO A 35 -21.37 1.20 -22.15
C PRO A 35 -20.84 2.26 -23.13
N GLU A 36 -21.19 3.53 -22.90
CA GLU A 36 -20.71 4.72 -23.62
C GLU A 36 -19.17 4.86 -23.57
N ILE A 37 -18.55 4.39 -22.48
CA ILE A 37 -17.12 4.58 -22.23
C ILE A 37 -16.34 3.56 -23.07
N PRO A 38 -15.24 3.96 -23.75
CA PRO A 38 -14.42 3.03 -24.52
C PRO A 38 -13.96 1.83 -23.69
N SER A 39 -14.60 0.68 -23.91
CA SER A 39 -14.41 -0.54 -23.12
C SER A 39 -12.95 -1.01 -23.14
N ALA A 40 -12.23 -0.80 -24.24
CA ALA A 40 -10.79 -1.06 -24.36
C ALA A 40 -9.95 -0.36 -23.28
N ARG A 41 -10.30 0.89 -22.91
CA ARG A 41 -9.59 1.63 -21.84
C ARG A 41 -9.88 1.03 -20.46
N ILE A 42 -11.11 0.57 -20.22
CA ILE A 42 -11.50 -0.06 -18.96
C ILE A 42 -10.83 -1.45 -18.84
N TYR A 43 -10.84 -2.25 -19.90
CA TYR A 43 -10.15 -3.55 -19.91
C TYR A 43 -8.65 -3.40 -19.67
N ALA A 44 -7.99 -2.41 -20.29
CA ALA A 44 -6.58 -2.12 -20.04
C ALA A 44 -6.32 -1.81 -18.55
N ARG A 45 -7.22 -1.05 -17.90
CA ARG A 45 -7.13 -0.79 -16.45
C ARG A 45 -7.32 -2.07 -15.64
N ILE A 46 -8.27 -2.93 -15.98
CA ILE A 46 -8.49 -4.22 -15.30
C ILE A 46 -7.25 -5.11 -15.39
N TYR A 47 -6.70 -5.30 -16.60
CA TYR A 47 -5.49 -6.10 -16.82
C TYR A 47 -4.28 -5.56 -16.08
N TRP A 48 -4.24 -4.25 -15.85
CA TRP A 48 -3.16 -3.61 -15.11
C TRP A 48 -3.37 -3.71 -13.59
N VAL A 49 -4.60 -3.55 -13.10
CA VAL A 49 -4.95 -3.60 -11.67
C VAL A 49 -4.73 -4.99 -11.07
N ILE A 50 -5.10 -6.06 -11.77
CA ILE A 50 -5.00 -7.44 -11.26
C ILE A 50 -3.56 -7.79 -10.80
N PRO A 51 -2.52 -7.74 -11.66
CA PRO A 51 -1.17 -8.12 -11.27
C PRO A 51 -0.57 -7.16 -10.24
N THR A 52 -0.83 -5.86 -10.37
CA THR A 52 -0.24 -4.84 -9.48
C THR A 52 -0.85 -4.90 -8.07
N ALA A 53 -2.17 -5.10 -7.95
CA ALA A 53 -2.83 -5.31 -6.67
C ALA A 53 -2.36 -6.58 -5.97
N LEU A 54 -2.18 -7.68 -6.70
CA LEU A 54 -1.63 -8.92 -6.14
C LEU A 54 -0.24 -8.71 -5.56
N VAL A 55 0.63 -7.99 -6.29
CA VAL A 55 1.98 -7.64 -5.80
C VAL A 55 1.91 -6.82 -4.50
N ILE A 56 1.02 -5.82 -4.42
CA ILE A 56 0.84 -5.00 -3.20
C ILE A 56 0.40 -5.87 -2.02
N VAL A 57 -0.57 -6.78 -2.23
CA VAL A 57 -1.06 -7.68 -1.19
C VAL A 57 0.06 -8.60 -0.69
N LEU A 58 0.86 -9.17 -1.60
CA LEU A 58 2.01 -10.02 -1.25
C LEU A 58 3.09 -9.24 -0.49
N LEU A 59 3.44 -8.03 -0.93
CA LEU A 59 4.42 -7.19 -0.25
C LEU A 59 3.96 -6.76 1.14
N SER A 60 2.68 -6.41 1.28
CA SER A 60 2.06 -6.10 2.57
C SER A 60 2.14 -7.29 3.54
N GLN A 61 1.97 -8.50 3.02
CA GLN A 61 2.11 -9.71 3.82
C GLN A 61 3.57 -9.99 4.20
N LEU A 62 4.50 -9.85 3.26
CA LEU A 62 5.94 -10.00 3.49
C LEU A 62 6.43 -9.04 4.59
N GLY A 63 5.96 -7.80 4.61
CA GLY A 63 6.26 -6.82 5.66
C GLY A 63 5.86 -7.27 7.06
N SER A 64 4.84 -8.12 7.19
CA SER A 64 4.37 -8.64 8.48
C SER A 64 5.28 -9.72 9.09
N TYR A 65 6.16 -10.34 8.30
CA TYR A 65 7.13 -11.32 8.81
C TYR A 65 8.31 -10.68 9.53
N TYR A 66 8.61 -9.41 9.21
CA TYR A 66 9.75 -8.70 9.80
C TYR A 66 9.37 -8.02 11.12
N GLN A 67 10.30 -8.04 12.08
CA GLN A 67 10.08 -7.43 13.39
C GLN A 67 10.06 -5.89 13.30
N LYS A 68 9.32 -5.25 14.22
CA LYS A 68 9.32 -3.79 14.35
C LYS A 68 10.75 -3.29 14.64
N GLY A 69 11.15 -2.21 13.98
CA GLY A 69 12.51 -1.64 14.09
C GLY A 69 13.56 -2.26 13.15
N GLU A 70 13.24 -3.31 12.39
CA GLU A 70 14.15 -3.82 11.37
C GLU A 70 14.13 -2.96 10.10
N THR A 71 15.32 -2.66 9.57
CA THR A 71 15.48 -1.86 8.35
C THR A 71 14.78 -2.52 7.14
N LYS A 72 14.74 -3.86 7.09
CA LYS A 72 14.04 -4.60 6.02
C LYS A 72 12.54 -4.29 6.00
N ARG A 73 11.90 -4.26 7.17
CA ARG A 73 10.49 -3.88 7.30
C ARG A 73 10.24 -2.44 6.88
N PHE A 74 11.12 -1.54 7.30
CA PHE A 74 11.03 -0.12 6.95
C PHE A 74 11.09 0.09 5.43
N VAL A 75 12.07 -0.52 4.75
CA VAL A 75 12.22 -0.45 3.29
C VAL A 75 11.01 -1.07 2.58
N LEU A 76 10.49 -2.21 3.07
CA LEU A 76 9.29 -2.83 2.51
C LEU A 76 8.05 -1.94 2.63
N ASN A 77 7.83 -1.32 3.79
CA ASN A 77 6.67 -0.44 3.98
C ASN A 77 6.73 0.81 3.08
N ILE A 78 7.93 1.38 2.90
CA ILE A 78 8.14 2.47 1.94
C ILE A 78 7.88 1.98 0.52
N GLY A 79 8.42 0.81 0.14
CA GLY A 79 8.18 0.22 -1.17
C GLY A 79 6.70 -0.03 -1.46
N VAL A 80 5.95 -0.55 -0.48
CA VAL A 80 4.49 -0.70 -0.58
C VAL A 80 3.81 0.65 -0.80
N THR A 81 4.22 1.70 -0.09
CA THR A 81 3.65 3.04 -0.26
C THR A 81 3.85 3.57 -1.69
N PHE A 82 5.06 3.44 -2.24
CA PHE A 82 5.34 3.84 -3.62
C PHE A 82 4.56 3.00 -4.64
N MET A 83 4.51 1.67 -4.45
CA MET A 83 3.74 0.79 -5.33
C MET A 83 2.26 1.11 -5.29
N THR A 84 1.70 1.44 -4.13
CA THR A 84 0.31 1.90 -4.01
C THR A 84 0.09 3.23 -4.74
N MET A 85 1.03 4.18 -4.68
CA MET A 85 0.91 5.42 -5.46
C MET A 85 0.89 5.15 -6.97
N ILE A 86 1.81 4.32 -7.46
CA ILE A 86 1.84 3.90 -8.87
C ILE A 86 0.52 3.22 -9.22
N TRP A 87 0.06 2.32 -8.37
CA TRP A 87 -1.21 1.60 -8.49
C TRP A 87 -2.41 2.53 -8.64
N VAL A 88 -2.52 3.55 -7.78
CA VAL A 88 -3.62 4.53 -7.89
C VAL A 88 -3.49 5.34 -9.20
N LEU A 89 -2.28 5.74 -9.60
CA LEU A 89 -2.10 6.47 -10.86
C LEU A 89 -2.52 5.64 -12.08
N GLY A 90 -2.20 4.34 -12.10
CA GLY A 90 -2.64 3.44 -13.17
C GLY A 90 -4.14 3.17 -13.15
N LEU A 91 -4.75 3.07 -11.96
CA LEU A 91 -6.22 2.99 -11.79
C LEU A 91 -6.91 4.24 -12.39
N LEU A 92 -6.31 5.42 -12.16
CA LEU A 92 -6.75 6.70 -12.73
C LEU A 92 -6.31 6.87 -14.21
N GLY A 93 -5.85 5.83 -14.89
CA GLY A 93 -5.53 5.89 -16.32
C GLY A 93 -4.33 6.78 -16.68
N GLY A 94 -3.47 7.12 -15.72
CA GLY A 94 -2.18 7.79 -15.96
C GLY A 94 -2.24 9.28 -16.32
N GLY A 95 -3.42 9.91 -16.32
CA GLY A 95 -3.60 11.32 -16.68
C GLY A 95 -4.07 12.18 -15.50
N LEU A 96 -3.59 13.43 -15.44
CA LEU A 96 -4.06 14.45 -14.49
C LEU A 96 -5.42 15.07 -14.88
N VAL A 97 -5.83 14.88 -16.12
CA VAL A 97 -7.11 15.32 -16.65
C VAL A 97 -7.73 14.14 -17.37
N MET A 98 -8.93 13.74 -16.95
CA MET A 98 -9.76 12.84 -17.74
C MET A 98 -10.80 13.66 -18.48
N THR A 99 -10.66 13.74 -19.80
CA THR A 99 -11.71 14.24 -20.67
C THR A 99 -12.53 13.05 -21.18
N THR A 100 -13.83 13.08 -20.91
CA THR A 100 -14.79 12.10 -21.43
C THR A 100 -15.89 12.87 -22.13
N PHE A 101 -16.17 12.48 -23.38
CA PHE A 101 -17.29 13.01 -24.13
C PHE A 101 -18.54 12.22 -23.78
N TRP A 102 -19.61 12.92 -23.40
CA TRP A 102 -20.92 12.34 -23.16
C TRP A 102 -21.91 13.02 -24.13
N ASN A 103 -22.18 12.36 -25.26
CA ASN A 103 -22.90 12.95 -26.41
C ASN A 103 -22.29 14.30 -26.85
N GLU A 104 -23.02 15.40 -26.65
CA GLU A 104 -22.59 16.76 -27.02
C GLU A 104 -21.83 17.49 -25.89
N TYR A 105 -21.76 16.91 -24.70
CA TYR A 105 -21.13 17.52 -23.53
C TYR A 105 -19.74 16.95 -23.28
N GLU A 106 -18.75 17.82 -23.16
CA GLU A 106 -17.40 17.44 -22.73
C GLU A 106 -17.29 17.58 -21.21
N PHE A 107 -17.10 16.45 -20.52
CA PHE A 107 -16.79 16.43 -19.10
C PHE A 107 -15.29 16.33 -18.91
N SER A 108 -14.70 17.38 -18.34
CA SER A 108 -13.29 17.41 -17.93
C SER A 108 -13.18 17.24 -16.42
N LEU A 109 -12.68 16.09 -15.99
CA LEU A 109 -12.40 15.84 -14.58
C LEU A 109 -10.92 16.11 -14.30
N HIS A 110 -10.67 17.17 -13.53
CA HIS A 110 -9.32 17.52 -13.06
C HIS A 110 -8.97 16.67 -11.83
N MET A 111 -7.94 15.84 -11.96
CA MET A 111 -7.47 14.92 -10.91
C MET A 111 -6.38 15.52 -10.02
N ASP A 112 -6.00 16.78 -10.26
CA ASP A 112 -4.95 17.52 -9.55
C ASP A 112 -5.14 17.48 -8.03
N LYS A 113 -6.35 17.75 -7.55
CA LYS A 113 -6.69 17.73 -6.12
C LYS A 113 -6.58 16.33 -5.52
N TYR A 114 -6.98 15.30 -6.26
CA TYR A 114 -6.88 13.92 -5.82
C TYR A 114 -5.43 13.46 -5.73
N VAL A 115 -4.60 13.80 -6.72
CA VAL A 115 -3.17 13.49 -6.71
C VAL A 115 -2.47 14.17 -5.54
N LEU A 116 -2.79 15.44 -5.26
CA LEU A 116 -2.24 16.16 -4.11
C LEU A 116 -2.64 15.50 -2.78
N LEU A 117 -3.90 15.08 -2.65
CA LEU A 117 -4.39 14.38 -1.46
C LEU A 117 -3.67 13.03 -1.28
N ILE A 118 -3.55 12.23 -2.34
CA ILE A 118 -2.87 10.93 -2.32
C ILE A 118 -1.39 11.11 -1.93
N GLY A 119 -0.72 12.10 -2.53
CA GLY A 119 0.68 12.43 -2.20
C GLY A 119 0.85 12.84 -0.74
N SER A 120 -0.10 13.62 -0.20
CA SER A 120 -0.09 14.03 1.21
C SER A 120 -0.23 12.83 2.16
N VAL A 121 -1.14 11.90 1.86
CA VAL A 121 -1.33 10.67 2.65
C VAL A 121 -0.08 9.78 2.57
N ALA A 122 0.54 9.64 1.40
CA ALA A 122 1.78 8.90 1.24
C ALA A 122 2.92 9.50 2.07
N MET A 123 3.06 10.83 2.08
CA MET A 123 4.08 11.53 2.88
C MET A 123 3.87 11.29 4.38
N LEU A 124 2.62 11.37 4.86
CA LEU A 124 2.28 11.05 6.24
C LEU A 124 2.60 9.60 6.62
N ASN A 125 2.34 8.65 5.73
CA ASN A 125 2.71 7.24 5.94
C ASN A 125 4.23 7.05 6.03
N ILE A 126 5.01 7.69 5.15
CA ILE A 126 6.47 7.61 5.20
C ILE A 126 6.98 8.18 6.52
N LEU A 127 6.48 9.36 6.94
CA LEU A 127 6.82 9.96 8.23
C LEU A 127 6.49 9.03 9.40
N TYR A 128 5.31 8.41 9.38
CA TYR A 128 4.91 7.42 10.38
C TYR A 128 5.91 6.25 10.45
N TYR A 129 6.31 5.69 9.31
CA TYR A 129 7.29 4.59 9.28
C TYR A 129 8.68 5.02 9.72
N VAL A 130 9.09 6.26 9.43
CA VAL A 130 10.36 6.83 9.93
C VAL A 130 10.34 6.94 11.45
N PHE A 131 9.25 7.45 12.03
CA PHE A 131 9.09 7.53 13.48
C PHE A 131 9.04 6.15 14.14
N GLU A 132 8.26 5.20 13.57
CA GLU A 132 8.22 3.80 14.04
C GLU A 132 9.65 3.22 14.05
N TRP A 133 10.36 3.32 12.93
CA TRP A 133 11.72 2.78 12.83
C TRP A 133 12.69 3.41 13.85
N LYS A 134 12.64 4.74 14.03
CA LYS A 134 13.52 5.45 14.97
C LYS A 134 13.28 5.05 16.43
N VAL A 135 12.01 4.91 16.84
CA VAL A 135 11.64 4.51 18.21
C VAL A 135 12.07 3.08 18.48
N TYR A 136 11.66 2.12 17.65
CA TYR A 136 11.94 0.70 17.90
C TYR A 136 13.43 0.34 17.73
N ARG A 137 14.16 1.03 16.86
CA ARG A 137 15.62 0.83 16.73
C ARG A 137 16.35 1.23 18.03
N LYS A 138 15.99 2.38 18.61
CA LYS A 138 16.57 2.88 19.86
C LYS A 138 16.30 1.92 21.03
N GLU A 139 15.09 1.36 21.12
CA GLU A 139 14.73 0.35 22.12
C GLU A 139 15.51 -0.95 21.95
N ARG A 140 15.71 -1.42 20.70
CA ARG A 140 16.48 -2.64 20.45
C ARG A 140 17.96 -2.47 20.84
N GLU A 141 18.54 -1.32 20.52
CA GLU A 141 19.93 -1.00 20.87
C GLU A 141 20.12 -0.87 22.39
N SER A 142 19.14 -0.33 23.13
CA SER A 142 19.21 -0.21 24.59
C SER A 142 19.11 -1.57 25.30
N LEU A 143 18.25 -2.46 24.80
CA LEU A 143 18.12 -3.85 25.28
C LEU A 143 19.40 -4.65 25.04
N LEU A 144 20.01 -4.52 23.86
CA LEU A 144 21.29 -5.18 23.55
C LEU A 144 22.42 -4.70 24.48
N ARG A 145 22.48 -3.39 24.80
CA ARG A 145 23.46 -2.84 25.75
C ARG A 145 23.24 -3.34 27.18
N HIS A 146 21.99 -3.45 27.64
CA HIS A 146 21.68 -3.96 28.98
C HIS A 146 21.93 -5.47 29.10
N GLY A 147 21.62 -6.25 28.06
CA GLY A 147 21.93 -7.68 28.00
C GLY A 147 23.44 -7.95 28.08
N LYS A 148 24.26 -7.16 27.35
CA LYS A 148 25.73 -7.24 27.44
C LYS A 148 26.25 -6.90 28.84
N LYS A 149 25.70 -5.88 29.51
CA LYS A 149 26.12 -5.52 30.87
C LYS A 149 25.82 -6.60 31.90
N LYS A 150 24.67 -7.28 31.84
CA LYS A 150 24.33 -8.38 32.75
C LYS A 150 25.28 -9.58 32.60
N ILE A 151 25.64 -9.92 31.36
CA ILE A 151 26.53 -11.07 31.11
C ILE A 151 27.95 -10.80 31.65
N CYS A 152 28.44 -9.57 31.58
CA CYS A 152 29.76 -9.22 32.14
C CYS A 152 29.80 -9.09 33.67
N SER A 153 28.69 -8.84 34.38
CA SER A 153 28.72 -8.67 35.84
C SER A 153 28.42 -9.96 36.63
N THR A 154 28.27 -11.10 35.96
CA THR A 154 28.00 -12.40 36.61
C THR A 154 29.16 -13.39 36.43
N GLY A 155 30.31 -12.90 35.94
CA GLY A 155 31.50 -13.69 35.68
C GLY A 155 32.66 -13.45 36.67
N ASP A 156 32.39 -12.76 37.79
CA ASP A 156 33.31 -12.60 38.92
C ASP A 156 32.80 -13.37 40.14
#